data_AF-A0A8T6YYE6-F1
#
_entry.id   AF-A0A8T6YYE6-F1
#
_cell.length_a   1.000
_cell.length_b   1.000
_cell.length_c   1.000
_cell.angle_alpha   90.00
_cell.angle_beta   90.00
_cell.angle_gamma   90.00
#
_symmetry.space_group_name_H-M   'P 1'
#
loop_
_entity.id
_entity.type
_entity.pdbx_description
1 polymer ?
#
loop_
_entity_poly.entity_id
_entity_poly.type
_entity_poly.pdbx_seq_one_letter_code
_entity_poly.pdbx_strand_id
1 'polypeptide(L)'
;MKKYLTFGHSFLCILVLTLIGCSAFDKSFGFRGPIVVTIATKDGKQPEAPFLIKSAHVEYGGHGGSGHRMGYLYERIGDANQPILFPREHLDLKYPNAYALIHFEVYHPMYHINYSSAGFAPSKADDPIPFTVEVVPLEAVLARIEKEAERASLAMEQLAPDSPEYYRQSSLFEKARHSLGTLVSRHIDSIKTDYLPVLPKEIQKAVREKYNPIFKELYYRYPETDCGLLMYCQEQLKKPREHEYNGI
;
A
#
# COMPACT_ATOMS: atom_id res chain seq x y z
N MET A 1 75.82 -0.66 12.44
CA MET A 1 74.66 -1.58 12.39
C MET A 1 73.37 -0.82 12.69
N LYS A 2 72.91 0.04 11.76
CA LYS A 2 71.77 0.95 11.98
C LYS A 2 70.80 0.99 10.78
N LYS A 3 70.85 -0.01 9.89
CA LYS A 3 70.06 -0.06 8.64
C LYS A 3 68.96 -1.13 8.62
N TYR A 4 68.83 -1.94 9.67
CA TYR A 4 67.83 -3.03 9.72
C TYR A 4 66.63 -2.76 10.63
N LEU A 5 66.68 -1.70 11.47
CA LEU A 5 65.58 -1.41 12.40
C LEU A 5 64.37 -0.73 11.74
N THR A 6 64.55 -0.08 10.58
CA THR A 6 63.48 0.62 9.86
C THR A 6 62.68 -0.28 8.94
N PHE A 7 63.28 -1.35 8.41
CA PHE A 7 62.58 -2.27 7.49
C PHE A 7 61.59 -3.18 8.24
N GLY A 8 61.96 -3.65 9.44
CA GLY A 8 61.08 -4.50 10.26
C GLY A 8 59.85 -3.77 10.80
N HIS A 9 59.96 -2.49 11.15
CA HIS A 9 58.81 -1.67 11.59
C HIS A 9 57.84 -1.36 10.43
N SER A 10 58.36 -1.07 9.23
CA SER A 10 57.50 -0.85 8.06
C SER A 10 56.80 -2.14 7.60
N PHE A 11 57.46 -3.30 7.66
CA PHE A 11 56.84 -4.58 7.31
C PHE A 11 55.79 -5.01 8.33
N LEU A 12 56.03 -4.78 9.63
CA LEU A 12 55.06 -5.08 10.69
C LEU A 12 53.83 -4.18 10.62
N CYS A 13 53.99 -2.88 10.33
CA CYS A 13 52.85 -1.98 10.11
C CYS A 13 52.02 -2.37 8.88
N ILE A 14 52.66 -2.80 7.79
CA ILE A 14 51.95 -3.27 6.59
C ILE A 14 51.24 -4.61 6.87
N LEU A 15 51.84 -5.52 7.64
CA LEU A 15 51.22 -6.80 8.00
C LEU A 15 50.03 -6.62 8.97
N VAL A 16 50.13 -5.67 9.90
CA VAL A 16 49.03 -5.31 10.81
C VAL A 16 47.90 -4.60 10.05
N LEU A 17 48.23 -3.75 9.06
CA LEU A 17 47.24 -3.13 8.17
C LEU A 17 46.53 -4.15 7.25
N THR A 18 47.21 -5.21 6.80
CA THR A 18 46.58 -6.27 6.00
C THR A 18 45.76 -7.26 6.84
N LEU A 19 46.13 -7.49 8.10
CA LEU A 19 45.35 -8.34 9.03
C LEU A 19 44.12 -7.62 9.60
N ILE A 20 44.14 -6.29 9.73
CA ILE A 20 42.95 -5.47 10.06
C ILE A 20 42.07 -5.23 8.81
N GLY A 21 42.64 -5.40 7.62
CA GLY A 21 41.98 -5.15 6.33
C GLY A 21 40.91 -6.16 5.90
N CYS A 22 40.53 -7.14 6.73
CA CYS A 22 39.67 -8.25 6.28
C CYS A 22 38.30 -8.39 6.98
N SER A 23 37.83 -7.39 7.73
CA SER A 23 36.43 -7.37 8.20
C SER A 23 35.79 -5.99 8.42
N ALA A 24 36.37 -4.90 7.89
CA ALA A 24 35.88 -3.53 8.16
C ALA A 24 34.87 -2.97 7.13
N PHE A 25 34.49 -3.75 6.11
CA PHE A 25 33.49 -3.32 5.12
C PHE A 25 32.26 -4.19 5.20
N ASP A 26 31.16 -3.61 5.67
CA ASP A 26 29.82 -4.11 5.41
C ASP A 26 29.65 -4.19 3.88
N LYS A 27 29.68 -5.44 3.36
CA LYS A 27 29.31 -5.68 1.98
C LYS A 27 27.79 -5.58 1.93
N SER A 28 27.28 -4.49 1.35
CA SER A 28 25.85 -4.20 1.11
C SER A 28 25.07 -5.25 0.31
N PHE A 29 25.65 -6.43 0.07
CA PHE A 29 24.99 -7.55 -0.57
C PHE A 29 23.70 -7.90 0.19
N GLY A 30 22.57 -7.98 -0.52
CA GLY A 30 21.27 -8.29 0.07
C GLY A 30 20.61 -7.19 0.90
N PHE A 31 21.34 -6.25 1.51
CA PHE A 31 20.77 -5.27 2.44
C PHE A 31 20.01 -4.10 1.79
N ARG A 32 18.81 -3.78 2.28
CA ARG A 32 17.98 -2.64 1.83
C ARG A 32 17.49 -1.81 2.99
N GLY A 33 17.42 -0.48 2.77
CA GLY A 33 16.99 0.47 3.79
C GLY A 33 18.12 0.90 4.73
N PRO A 34 17.80 1.58 5.85
CA PRO A 34 16.47 1.85 6.39
C PRO A 34 15.65 2.70 5.42
N ILE A 35 14.33 2.49 5.38
CA ILE A 35 13.43 3.27 4.52
C ILE A 35 12.57 4.15 5.42
N VAL A 36 12.60 5.45 5.19
CA VAL A 36 11.76 6.41 5.90
C VAL A 36 10.58 6.71 5.00
N VAL A 37 9.43 6.15 5.36
CA VAL A 37 8.17 6.36 4.65
C VAL A 37 7.47 7.57 5.23
N THR A 38 7.02 8.48 4.37
CA THR A 38 6.13 9.58 4.73
C THR A 38 4.82 9.43 3.96
N ILE A 39 3.69 9.51 4.66
CA ILE A 39 2.36 9.51 4.02
C ILE A 39 1.95 10.94 3.71
N ALA A 40 1.81 11.28 2.42
CA ALA A 40 1.32 12.56 1.97
C ALA A 40 -0.15 12.45 1.57
N THR A 41 -1.02 13.24 2.18
CA THR A 41 -2.45 13.26 1.86
C THR A 41 -2.70 14.23 0.69
N LYS A 42 -3.41 13.77 -0.34
CA LYS A 42 -3.65 14.59 -1.53
C LYS A 42 -4.53 15.82 -1.26
N ASP A 43 -5.36 15.76 -0.23
CA ASP A 43 -6.18 16.89 0.23
C ASP A 43 -5.46 17.78 1.27
N GLY A 44 -4.20 17.49 1.59
CA GLY A 44 -3.39 18.24 2.55
C GLY A 44 -3.84 18.13 4.01
N LYS A 45 -4.80 17.25 4.32
CA LYS A 45 -5.31 17.09 5.69
C LYS A 45 -4.42 16.18 6.52
N GLN A 46 -4.43 16.38 7.84
CA GLN A 46 -3.81 15.48 8.79
C GLN A 46 -4.91 14.74 9.56
N PRO A 47 -5.22 13.48 9.22
CA PRO A 47 -6.24 12.72 9.93
C PRO A 47 -5.77 12.36 11.36
N GLU A 48 -6.73 12.29 12.28
CA GLU A 48 -6.48 11.89 13.67
C GLU A 48 -6.18 10.40 13.82
N ALA A 49 -6.79 9.55 12.99
CA ALA A 49 -6.52 8.13 13.00
C ALA A 49 -5.20 7.87 12.25
N PRO A 50 -4.32 7.01 12.78
CA PRO A 50 -3.04 6.77 12.15
C PRO A 50 -3.23 5.93 10.88
N PHE A 51 -2.23 5.91 10.00
CA PHE A 51 -2.15 4.99 8.87
C PHE A 51 -1.51 3.68 9.31
N LEU A 52 -1.99 2.57 8.74
CA LEU A 52 -1.24 1.32 8.72
C LEU A 52 -0.49 1.25 7.39
N ILE A 53 0.81 0.98 7.44
CA ILE A 53 1.66 0.71 6.31
C ILE A 53 2.20 -0.71 6.46
N LYS A 54 1.85 -1.58 5.52
CA LYS A 54 2.48 -2.89 5.36
C LYS A 54 3.52 -2.79 4.26
N SER A 55 4.72 -3.30 4.49
CA SER A 55 5.73 -3.46 3.43
C SER A 55 6.01 -4.93 3.18
N ALA A 56 6.29 -5.25 1.91
CA ALA A 56 6.63 -6.60 1.45
C ALA A 56 7.67 -6.52 0.33
N HIS A 57 8.77 -7.26 0.43
CA HIS A 57 9.64 -7.51 -0.71
C HIS A 57 8.95 -8.48 -1.66
N VAL A 58 9.00 -8.18 -2.97
CA VAL A 58 8.42 -9.04 -4.01
C VAL A 58 9.51 -9.41 -5.00
N GLU A 59 9.78 -10.71 -5.09
CA GLU A 59 10.67 -11.26 -6.11
C GLU A 59 9.98 -11.25 -7.47
N TYR A 60 10.57 -10.56 -8.44
CA TYR A 60 10.16 -10.74 -9.83
C TYR A 60 10.52 -12.17 -10.29
N GLY A 61 9.51 -13.01 -10.44
CA GLY A 61 9.58 -14.07 -11.45
C GLY A 61 9.74 -13.37 -12.80
N GLY A 62 10.83 -13.68 -13.52
CA GLY A 62 11.11 -13.03 -14.80
C GLY A 62 9.92 -13.10 -15.75
N HIS A 63 9.73 -12.04 -16.56
CA HIS A 63 8.77 -11.92 -17.68
C HIS A 63 7.41 -12.60 -17.45
N GLY A 64 6.55 -11.98 -16.61
CA GLY A 64 5.10 -12.21 -16.70
C GLY A 64 4.42 -13.04 -15.61
N GLY A 65 5.07 -13.31 -14.47
CA GLY A 65 4.41 -13.96 -13.33
C GLY A 65 5.17 -13.73 -12.03
N SER A 66 4.57 -12.96 -11.12
CA SER A 66 5.14 -12.55 -9.84
C SER A 66 5.12 -13.69 -8.82
N GLY A 67 6.31 -14.06 -8.30
CA GLY A 67 6.43 -15.05 -7.23
C GLY A 67 6.05 -14.43 -5.89
N HIS A 68 5.06 -15.01 -5.22
CA HIS A 68 4.81 -14.80 -3.79
C HIS A 68 5.95 -15.44 -2.98
N ARG A 69 6.98 -14.66 -2.66
CA ARG A 69 7.88 -14.95 -1.53
C ARG A 69 7.96 -13.75 -0.62
N MET A 70 7.30 -13.91 0.54
CA MET A 70 7.19 -12.95 1.63
C MET A 70 8.53 -12.80 2.38
N GLY A 71 9.48 -12.07 1.81
CA GLY A 71 10.60 -11.47 2.55
C GLY A 71 10.29 -10.01 2.87
N TYR A 72 10.88 -9.39 3.90
CA TYR A 72 10.61 -8.00 4.31
C TYR A 72 9.15 -7.71 4.64
N LEU A 73 8.55 -8.40 5.62
CA LEU A 73 7.21 -8.09 6.12
C LEU A 73 7.29 -7.20 7.35
N TYR A 74 7.09 -5.90 7.16
CA TYR A 74 6.93 -4.99 8.30
C TYR A 74 5.57 -4.34 8.26
N GLU A 75 4.94 -4.34 9.42
CA GLU A 75 3.78 -3.51 9.68
C GLU A 75 4.25 -2.33 10.55
N ARG A 76 3.85 -1.13 10.14
CA ARG A 76 4.11 0.10 10.88
C ARG A 76 2.83 0.92 10.92
N ILE A 77 2.62 1.56 12.07
CA ILE A 77 1.56 2.53 12.27
C ILE A 77 2.22 3.90 12.36
N GLY A 78 1.63 4.92 11.75
CA GLY A 78 2.12 6.29 11.89
C GLY A 78 1.19 7.32 11.27
N ASP A 79 1.44 8.58 11.61
CA ASP A 79 0.58 9.69 11.21
C ASP A 79 0.99 10.27 9.84
N ALA A 80 0.06 10.94 9.17
CA ALA A 80 0.38 11.68 7.95
C ALA A 80 1.48 12.70 8.20
N ASN A 81 2.35 12.87 7.19
CA ASN A 81 3.48 13.80 7.19
C ASN A 81 4.52 13.57 8.30
N GLN A 82 4.44 12.46 9.03
CA GLN A 82 5.48 12.04 9.98
C GLN A 82 6.37 10.97 9.36
N PRO A 83 7.68 10.96 9.66
CA PRO A 83 8.60 9.94 9.18
C PRO A 83 8.35 8.61 9.89
N ILE A 84 8.17 7.54 9.11
CA ILE A 84 7.92 6.17 9.59
C ILE A 84 9.08 5.29 9.17
N LEU A 85 9.88 4.84 10.15
CA LEU A 85 11.09 4.07 9.89
C LEU A 85 10.79 2.58 9.71
N PHE A 86 11.13 2.09 8.53
CA PHE A 86 11.31 0.68 8.23
C PHE A 86 12.79 0.33 8.32
N PRO A 87 13.15 -0.75 9.02
CA PRO A 87 14.55 -1.05 9.32
C PRO A 87 15.30 -1.47 8.05
N ARG A 88 16.63 -1.38 8.14
CA ARG A 88 17.49 -2.03 7.16
C ARG A 88 17.41 -3.53 7.32
N GLU A 89 17.20 -4.27 6.24
CA GLU A 89 17.05 -5.73 6.29
C GLU A 89 17.87 -6.39 5.19
N HIS A 90 18.42 -7.57 5.50
CA HIS A 90 19.06 -8.43 4.51
C HIS A 90 18.01 -9.21 3.72
N LEU A 91 17.94 -8.98 2.42
CA LEU A 91 17.10 -9.73 1.50
C LEU A 91 17.93 -10.77 0.75
N ASP A 92 17.42 -11.99 0.65
CA ASP A 92 18.03 -13.03 -0.17
C ASP A 92 17.73 -12.74 -1.65
N LEU A 93 18.67 -12.08 -2.33
CA LEU A 93 18.50 -11.63 -3.71
C LEU A 93 19.39 -12.44 -4.65
N LYS A 94 18.83 -12.75 -5.83
CA LYS A 94 19.53 -13.50 -6.88
C LYS A 94 20.85 -12.87 -7.33
N TYR A 95 20.95 -11.53 -7.33
CA TYR A 95 22.17 -10.82 -7.76
C TYR A 95 22.62 -9.76 -6.73
N PRO A 96 23.94 -9.58 -6.53
CA PRO A 96 24.51 -8.63 -5.57
C PRO A 96 24.05 -7.18 -5.65
N ASN A 97 23.82 -6.72 -6.87
CA ASN A 97 23.49 -5.35 -7.21
C ASN A 97 22.05 -5.21 -7.72
N ALA A 98 21.23 -6.25 -7.60
CA ALA A 98 19.82 -6.17 -7.99
C ALA A 98 19.12 -5.06 -7.20
N TYR A 99 18.12 -4.40 -7.77
CA TYR A 99 17.20 -3.62 -6.95
C TYR A 99 16.23 -4.57 -6.25
N ALA A 100 15.87 -4.26 -5.01
CA ALA A 100 14.79 -4.95 -4.32
C ALA A 100 13.50 -4.17 -4.58
N LEU A 101 12.50 -4.83 -5.18
CA LEU A 101 11.18 -4.24 -5.29
C LEU A 101 10.46 -4.43 -3.95
N ILE A 102 10.10 -3.32 -3.31
CA ILE A 102 9.31 -3.34 -2.08
C ILE A 102 7.95 -2.73 -2.40
N HIS A 103 6.90 -3.47 -2.09
CA HIS A 103 5.51 -3.03 -2.10
C HIS A 103 5.16 -2.41 -0.75
N PHE A 104 4.36 -1.35 -0.79
CA PHE A 104 3.77 -0.70 0.36
C PHE A 104 2.26 -0.69 0.17
N GLU A 105 1.56 -1.27 1.13
CA GLU A 105 0.10 -1.25 1.23
C GLU A 105 -0.28 -0.30 2.36
N VAL A 106 -1.07 0.71 2.05
CA VAL A 106 -1.44 1.75 3.01
C VAL A 106 -2.94 1.74 3.25
N TYR A 107 -3.31 1.62 4.52
CA TYR A 107 -4.70 1.54 4.98
C TYR A 107 -5.03 2.69 5.92
N HIS A 108 -6.21 3.27 5.73
CA HIS A 108 -6.81 4.23 6.64
C HIS A 108 -8.32 4.31 6.39
N PRO A 109 -9.18 4.53 7.41
CA PRO A 109 -10.63 4.53 7.26
C PRO A 109 -11.19 5.45 6.17
N MET A 110 -10.58 6.63 5.97
CA MET A 110 -11.04 7.66 5.02
C MET A 110 -10.13 7.92 3.80
N TYR A 111 -9.09 7.12 3.59
CA TYR A 111 -8.27 7.22 2.37
C TYR A 111 -8.36 5.91 1.60
N HIS A 112 -8.41 5.99 0.28
CA HIS A 112 -8.42 4.81 -0.57
C HIS A 112 -7.18 3.96 -0.31
N ILE A 113 -7.37 2.66 -0.16
CA ILE A 113 -6.28 1.69 0.01
C ILE A 113 -5.31 1.87 -1.15
N ASN A 114 -4.07 2.19 -0.82
CA ASN A 114 -3.03 2.48 -1.80
C ASN A 114 -2.03 1.32 -1.86
N TYR A 115 -1.69 0.92 -3.07
CA TYR A 115 -0.59 0.00 -3.36
C TYR A 115 0.47 0.77 -4.13
N SER A 116 1.61 0.99 -3.47
CA SER A 116 2.78 1.66 -4.05
C SER A 116 3.96 0.70 -4.11
N SER A 117 4.85 0.86 -5.08
CA SER A 117 6.04 0.01 -5.19
C SER A 117 7.24 0.85 -5.55
N ALA A 118 8.39 0.53 -4.95
CA ALA A 118 9.65 1.18 -5.26
C ALA A 118 10.80 0.17 -5.28
N GLY A 119 11.70 0.37 -6.24
CA GLY A 119 12.96 -0.37 -6.31
C GLY A 119 14.02 0.31 -5.45
N PHE A 120 14.59 -0.42 -4.50
CA PHE A 120 15.67 0.06 -3.65
C PHE A 120 17.00 -0.59 -4.02
N ALA A 121 18.03 0.24 -4.24
CA ALA A 121 19.39 -0.23 -4.47
C ALA A 121 20.00 -0.80 -3.18
N PRO A 122 21.05 -1.63 -3.27
CA PRO A 122 21.83 -2.04 -2.11
C PRO A 122 22.29 -0.84 -1.27
N SER A 123 22.08 -0.90 0.05
CA SER A 123 22.56 0.11 1.00
C SER A 123 23.79 -0.39 1.77
N LYS A 124 24.82 0.45 1.87
CA LYS A 124 26.09 0.15 2.56
C LYS A 124 26.13 0.57 4.03
N ALA A 125 25.13 1.30 4.48
CA ALA A 125 25.06 1.90 5.80
C ALA A 125 23.59 2.05 6.21
N ASP A 126 23.39 2.44 7.47
CA ASP A 126 22.06 2.74 8.03
C ASP A 126 21.54 4.14 7.64
N ASP A 127 22.05 4.70 6.54
CA ASP A 127 21.59 5.99 6.02
C ASP A 127 20.14 5.86 5.51
N PRO A 128 19.19 6.62 6.06
CA PRO A 128 17.79 6.44 5.73
C PRO A 128 17.46 6.89 4.30
N ILE A 129 16.71 6.06 3.58
CA ILE A 129 16.23 6.36 2.22
C ILE A 129 14.82 6.95 2.34
N PRO A 130 14.58 8.22 1.97
CA PRO A 130 13.25 8.80 2.00
C PRO A 130 12.37 8.21 0.89
N PHE A 131 11.12 7.92 1.23
CA PHE A 131 10.09 7.47 0.31
C PHE A 131 8.74 8.07 0.70
N THR A 132 8.01 8.60 -0.27
CA THR A 132 6.69 9.21 -0.01
C THR A 132 5.60 8.40 -0.69
N VAL A 133 4.56 8.04 0.07
CA VAL A 133 3.33 7.46 -0.48
C VAL A 133 2.25 8.54 -0.47
N GLU A 134 1.76 8.89 -1.66
CA GLU A 134 0.61 9.80 -1.79
C GLU A 134 -0.70 9.02 -1.65
N VAL A 135 -1.56 9.41 -0.71
CA VAL A 135 -2.88 8.80 -0.48
C VAL A 135 -4.01 9.73 -0.92
N VAL A 136 -5.06 9.15 -1.50
CA VAL A 136 -6.21 9.89 -2.03
C VAL A 136 -7.42 9.66 -1.11
N PRO A 137 -8.17 10.72 -0.73
CA PRO A 137 -9.39 10.55 0.05
C PRO A 137 -10.37 9.56 -0.61
N LEU A 138 -10.96 8.67 0.19
CA LEU A 138 -11.91 7.67 -0.31
C LEU A 138 -13.09 8.35 -1.04
N GLU A 139 -13.62 9.43 -0.47
CA GLU A 139 -14.71 10.20 -1.06
C GLU A 139 -14.36 10.77 -2.44
N ALA A 140 -13.11 11.19 -2.66
CA ALA A 140 -12.69 11.70 -3.96
C ALA A 140 -12.65 10.58 -5.03
N VAL A 141 -12.31 9.36 -4.63
CA VAL A 141 -12.36 8.19 -5.52
C VAL A 141 -13.81 7.82 -5.82
N LEU A 142 -14.67 7.80 -4.81
CA LEU A 142 -16.11 7.54 -4.97
C LEU A 142 -16.77 8.58 -5.90
N ALA A 143 -16.55 9.87 -5.65
CA ALA A 143 -17.12 10.95 -6.46
C ALA A 143 -16.70 10.88 -7.94
N ARG A 144 -15.47 10.43 -8.22
CA ARG A 144 -15.02 10.20 -9.60
C ARG A 144 -15.83 9.11 -10.29
N ILE A 145 -16.05 7.99 -9.61
CA ILE A 145 -16.82 6.85 -10.16
C ILE A 145 -18.31 7.23 -10.27
N GLU A 146 -18.85 7.98 -9.31
CA GLU A 146 -20.22 8.52 -9.40
C GLU A 146 -20.40 9.38 -10.65
N LYS A 147 -19.44 10.26 -10.95
CA LYS A 147 -19.45 11.10 -12.16
C LYS A 147 -19.36 10.28 -13.45
N GLU A 148 -18.66 9.14 -13.43
CA GLU A 148 -18.63 8.20 -14.57
C GLU A 148 -20.00 7.55 -14.79
N ALA A 149 -20.66 7.11 -13.71
CA ALA A 149 -22.01 6.57 -13.77
C ALA A 149 -23.01 7.62 -14.27
N GLU A 150 -22.99 8.83 -13.71
CA GLU A 150 -23.86 9.94 -14.11
C GLU A 150 -23.71 10.27 -15.61
N ARG A 151 -22.46 10.37 -16.10
CA ARG A 151 -22.19 10.63 -17.52
C ARG A 151 -22.77 9.54 -18.42
N ALA A 152 -22.63 8.27 -18.04
CA ALA A 152 -23.17 7.16 -18.81
C ALA A 152 -24.71 7.19 -18.82
N SER A 153 -25.33 7.46 -17.66
CA SER A 153 -26.78 7.60 -17.53
C SER A 153 -27.34 8.71 -18.43
N LEU A 154 -26.75 9.92 -18.36
CA LEU A 154 -27.17 11.06 -19.20
C LEU A 154 -26.99 10.77 -20.70
N ALA A 155 -25.96 10.03 -21.08
CA ALA A 155 -25.76 9.63 -22.46
C ALA A 155 -26.83 8.63 -22.93
N MET A 156 -27.26 7.69 -22.08
CA MET A 156 -28.34 6.74 -22.40
C MET A 156 -29.67 7.45 -22.68
N GLU A 157 -30.00 8.50 -21.92
CA GLU A 157 -31.24 9.27 -22.09
C GLU A 157 -31.39 9.91 -23.48
N GLN A 158 -30.26 10.13 -24.17
CA GLN A 158 -30.21 10.76 -25.50
C GLN A 158 -30.19 9.74 -26.65
N LEU A 159 -30.15 8.44 -26.34
CA LEU A 159 -29.98 7.36 -27.31
C LEU A 159 -31.26 6.54 -27.47
N ALA A 160 -31.44 5.93 -28.64
CA ALA A 160 -32.53 4.99 -28.85
C ALA A 160 -32.30 3.73 -27.98
N PRO A 161 -33.29 3.27 -27.16
CA PRO A 161 -33.11 2.19 -26.19
C PRO A 161 -32.56 0.85 -26.70
N ASP A 162 -32.64 0.59 -28.01
CA ASP A 162 -32.16 -0.65 -28.64
C ASP A 162 -30.93 -0.43 -29.54
N SER A 163 -30.32 0.75 -29.52
CA SER A 163 -29.14 1.01 -30.33
C SER A 163 -27.89 0.38 -29.70
N PRO A 164 -26.89 -0.03 -30.51
CA PRO A 164 -25.60 -0.49 -30.00
C PRO A 164 -24.94 0.50 -29.03
N GLU A 165 -25.11 1.81 -29.26
CA GLU A 165 -24.60 2.88 -28.41
C GLU A 165 -25.29 2.91 -27.06
N TYR A 166 -26.60 2.70 -27.00
CA TYR A 166 -27.35 2.63 -25.75
C TYR A 166 -26.82 1.48 -24.88
N TYR A 167 -26.66 0.27 -25.44
CA TYR A 167 -26.13 -0.88 -24.71
C TYR A 167 -24.70 -0.63 -24.21
N ARG A 168 -23.87 0.07 -25.00
CA ARG A 168 -22.53 0.45 -24.57
C ARG A 168 -22.57 1.39 -23.35
N GLN A 169 -23.43 2.40 -23.35
CA GLN A 169 -23.55 3.32 -22.22
C GLN A 169 -24.16 2.64 -21.00
N SER A 170 -25.16 1.77 -21.20
CA SER A 170 -25.74 0.93 -20.14
C SER A 170 -24.68 0.08 -19.45
N SER A 171 -23.82 -0.60 -20.22
CA SER A 171 -22.70 -1.38 -19.66
C SER A 171 -21.71 -0.51 -18.86
N LEU A 172 -21.41 0.70 -19.33
CA LEU A 172 -20.53 1.64 -18.61
C LEU A 172 -21.17 2.11 -17.30
N PHE A 173 -22.47 2.44 -17.32
CA PHE A 173 -23.24 2.81 -16.14
C PHE A 173 -23.22 1.69 -15.10
N GLU A 174 -23.61 0.47 -15.49
CA GLU A 174 -23.67 -0.67 -14.57
C GLU A 174 -22.28 -1.01 -14.00
N LYS A 175 -21.23 -0.94 -14.83
CA LYS A 175 -19.86 -1.15 -14.38
C LYS A 175 -19.41 -0.12 -13.34
N ALA A 176 -19.73 1.15 -13.56
CA ALA A 176 -19.40 2.22 -12.61
C ALA A 176 -20.17 2.03 -11.29
N ARG A 177 -21.48 1.73 -11.35
CA ARG A 177 -22.31 1.42 -10.17
C ARG A 177 -21.77 0.22 -9.38
N HIS A 178 -21.46 -0.88 -10.05
CA HIS A 178 -20.87 -2.05 -9.40
C HIS A 178 -19.50 -1.76 -8.78
N SER A 179 -18.70 -0.90 -9.42
CA SER A 179 -17.40 -0.47 -8.87
C SER A 179 -17.56 0.34 -7.58
N LEU A 180 -18.61 1.15 -7.44
CA LEU A 180 -18.90 1.87 -6.18
C LEU A 180 -19.16 0.90 -5.03
N GLY A 181 -20.07 -0.06 -5.23
CA GLY A 181 -20.38 -1.08 -4.21
C GLY A 181 -19.16 -1.93 -3.85
N THR A 182 -18.44 -2.42 -4.86
CA THR A 182 -17.23 -3.23 -4.65
C THR A 182 -16.16 -2.46 -3.89
N LEU A 183 -15.95 -1.18 -4.22
CA LEU A 183 -14.97 -0.33 -3.55
C LEU A 183 -15.34 -0.16 -2.07
N VAL A 184 -16.60 0.13 -1.75
CA VAL A 184 -17.03 0.32 -0.35
C VAL A 184 -16.96 -0.98 0.44
N SER A 185 -17.45 -2.10 -0.09
CA SER A 185 -17.37 -3.40 0.60
C SER A 185 -15.92 -3.77 0.90
N ARG A 186 -15.05 -3.79 -0.11
CA ARG A 186 -13.63 -4.16 0.08
C ARG A 186 -12.90 -3.21 1.02
N HIS A 187 -13.25 -1.92 0.99
CA HIS A 187 -12.66 -0.94 1.88
C HIS A 187 -13.07 -1.20 3.33
N ILE A 188 -14.36 -1.39 3.61
CA ILE A 188 -14.85 -1.74 4.95
C ILE A 188 -14.21 -3.03 5.44
N ASP A 189 -14.16 -4.06 4.59
CA ASP A 189 -13.56 -5.35 4.92
C ASP A 189 -12.08 -5.20 5.29
N SER A 190 -11.29 -4.51 4.45
CA SER A 190 -9.87 -4.29 4.73
C SER A 190 -9.64 -3.50 6.02
N ILE A 191 -10.52 -2.54 6.33
CA ILE A 191 -10.42 -1.79 7.60
C ILE A 191 -10.71 -2.71 8.79
N LYS A 192 -11.68 -3.62 8.66
CA LYS A 192 -12.03 -4.61 9.68
C LYS A 192 -10.95 -5.69 9.85
N THR A 193 -10.38 -6.20 8.76
CA THR A 193 -9.49 -7.37 8.75
C THR A 193 -8.03 -7.02 8.93
N ASP A 194 -7.57 -5.91 8.35
CA ASP A 194 -6.15 -5.57 8.28
C ASP A 194 -5.79 -4.37 9.16
N TYR A 195 -6.59 -3.31 9.09
CA TYR A 195 -6.29 -2.05 9.77
C TYR A 195 -6.58 -2.10 11.27
N LEU A 196 -7.80 -2.48 11.65
CA LEU A 196 -8.19 -2.38 13.05
C LEU A 196 -7.44 -3.34 13.98
N PRO A 197 -7.22 -4.62 13.62
CA PRO A 197 -6.62 -5.59 14.55
C PRO A 197 -5.19 -5.24 15.00
N VAL A 198 -4.45 -4.44 14.22
CA VAL A 198 -3.08 -4.04 14.55
C VAL A 198 -3.00 -2.82 15.48
N LEU A 199 -4.10 -2.08 15.66
CA LEU A 199 -4.09 -0.89 16.52
C LEU A 199 -4.20 -1.26 18.01
N PRO A 200 -3.68 -0.41 18.93
CA PRO A 200 -3.99 -0.51 20.36
C PRO A 200 -5.50 -0.46 20.63
N LYS A 201 -5.99 -1.17 21.65
CA LYS A 201 -7.42 -1.32 21.94
C LYS A 201 -8.16 0.01 22.12
N GLU A 202 -7.49 0.98 22.72
CA GLU A 202 -8.02 2.32 22.96
C GLU A 202 -8.25 3.07 21.64
N ILE A 203 -7.30 2.96 20.71
CA ILE A 203 -7.41 3.53 19.36
C ILE A 203 -8.47 2.77 18.56
N GLN A 204 -8.53 1.44 18.67
CA GLN A 204 -9.59 0.66 18.02
C GLN A 204 -10.97 1.17 18.41
N LYS A 205 -11.22 1.40 19.72
CA LYS A 205 -12.49 1.93 20.20
C LYS A 205 -12.80 3.29 19.58
N ALA A 206 -11.85 4.22 19.59
CA ALA A 206 -12.03 5.55 19.01
C ALA A 206 -12.30 5.50 17.49
N VAL A 207 -11.60 4.62 16.76
CA VAL A 207 -11.83 4.38 15.32
C VAL A 207 -13.25 3.84 15.10
N ARG A 208 -13.68 2.83 15.85
CA ARG A 208 -15.04 2.27 15.74
C ARG A 208 -16.11 3.34 15.99
N GLU A 209 -15.98 4.09 17.08
CA GLU A 209 -16.95 5.13 17.44
C GLU A 209 -17.05 6.23 16.37
N LYS A 210 -15.92 6.64 15.79
CA LYS A 210 -15.88 7.69 14.78
C LYS A 210 -16.36 7.22 13.41
N TYR A 211 -15.89 6.06 12.94
CA TYR A 211 -16.04 5.66 11.54
C TYR A 211 -17.19 4.68 11.27
N ASN A 212 -17.72 3.97 12.27
CA ASN A 212 -18.88 3.08 12.04
C ASN A 212 -20.11 3.82 11.47
N PRO A 213 -20.51 5.01 11.98
CA PRO A 213 -21.60 5.77 11.37
C PRO A 213 -21.33 6.16 9.91
N ILE A 214 -20.09 6.51 9.58
CA ILE A 214 -19.68 6.89 8.21
C ILE A 214 -19.75 5.67 7.29
N PHE A 215 -19.23 4.51 7.72
CA PHE A 215 -19.28 3.29 6.93
C PHE A 215 -20.70 2.77 6.76
N LYS A 216 -21.56 2.94 7.76
CA LYS A 216 -23.00 2.69 7.63
C LYS A 216 -23.58 3.56 6.52
N GLU A 217 -23.31 4.86 6.52
CA GLU A 217 -23.81 5.77 5.48
C GLU A 217 -23.31 5.36 4.09
N LEU A 218 -22.02 5.07 3.94
CA LEU A 218 -21.43 4.62 2.66
C LEU A 218 -22.06 3.31 2.18
N TYR A 219 -22.20 2.32 3.07
CA TYR A 219 -22.85 1.04 2.75
C TYR A 219 -24.28 1.26 2.24
N TYR A 220 -25.06 2.11 2.91
CA TYR A 220 -26.45 2.37 2.51
C TYR A 220 -26.57 3.26 1.27
N ARG A 221 -25.61 4.15 1.01
CA ARG A 221 -25.55 5.00 -0.19
C ARG A 221 -25.39 4.19 -1.47
N TYR A 222 -24.63 3.11 -1.43
CA TYR A 222 -24.39 2.26 -2.60
C TYR A 222 -25.06 0.89 -2.43
N PRO A 223 -26.27 0.69 -2.98
CA PRO A 223 -26.98 -0.58 -2.89
C PRO A 223 -26.16 -1.75 -3.50
N GLU A 224 -25.24 -1.46 -4.41
CA GLU A 224 -24.36 -2.43 -5.08
C GLU A 224 -23.30 -3.06 -4.15
N THR A 225 -23.22 -2.62 -2.89
CA THR A 225 -22.26 -3.16 -1.91
C THR A 225 -22.50 -4.65 -1.61
N ASP A 226 -23.73 -5.14 -1.79
CA ASP A 226 -24.13 -6.55 -1.59
C ASP A 226 -24.18 -7.34 -2.90
N CYS A 227 -23.73 -6.74 -4.00
CA CYS A 227 -23.79 -7.33 -5.32
C CYS A 227 -22.51 -8.10 -5.68
N GLY A 228 -22.69 -9.28 -6.27
CA GLY A 228 -21.70 -9.97 -7.09
C GLY A 228 -21.60 -9.35 -8.49
N LEU A 229 -21.12 -10.13 -9.47
CA LEU A 229 -20.96 -9.69 -10.86
C LEU A 229 -22.22 -9.01 -11.43
N LEU A 230 -22.05 -8.12 -12.41
CA LEU A 230 -23.11 -7.24 -12.98
C LEU A 230 -24.49 -7.91 -13.14
N MET A 231 -24.54 -9.11 -13.73
CA MET A 231 -25.80 -9.82 -13.96
C MET A 231 -26.54 -10.20 -12.66
N TYR A 232 -25.81 -10.53 -11.58
CA TYR A 232 -26.39 -10.89 -10.28
C TYR A 232 -26.80 -9.66 -9.48
N CYS A 233 -26.24 -8.49 -9.78
CA CYS A 233 -26.49 -7.31 -8.97
C CYS A 233 -27.96 -6.90 -8.99
N GLN A 234 -28.58 -6.82 -10.17
CA GLN A 234 -30.00 -6.45 -10.29
C GLN A 234 -30.94 -7.37 -9.48
N GLU A 235 -30.61 -8.65 -9.35
CA GLU A 235 -31.36 -9.60 -8.54
C GLU A 235 -31.05 -9.46 -7.04
N GLN A 236 -29.80 -9.23 -6.68
CA GLN A 236 -29.37 -9.04 -5.29
C GLN A 236 -29.91 -7.75 -4.69
N LEU A 237 -30.07 -6.68 -5.48
CA LEU A 237 -30.73 -5.44 -5.04
C LEU A 237 -32.18 -5.63 -4.60
N LYS A 238 -32.83 -6.73 -5.00
CA LYS A 238 -34.21 -7.06 -4.59
C LYS A 238 -34.27 -7.78 -3.24
N LYS A 239 -33.13 -8.26 -2.74
CA LYS A 239 -33.05 -8.99 -1.47
C LYS A 239 -32.83 -8.00 -0.31
N PRO A 240 -33.23 -8.36 0.92
CA PRO A 240 -32.80 -7.64 2.10
C PRO A 240 -31.27 -7.56 2.15
N ARG A 241 -30.75 -6.45 2.68
CA ARG A 241 -29.31 -6.25 2.82
C ARG A 241 -28.80 -7.09 4.00
N GLU A 242 -27.91 -8.04 3.73
CA GLU A 242 -27.46 -9.05 4.70
C GLU A 242 -26.02 -8.81 5.18
N HIS A 243 -25.23 -8.00 4.47
CA HIS A 243 -23.82 -7.83 4.82
C HIS A 243 -23.65 -6.93 6.05
N GLU A 244 -22.75 -7.33 6.93
CA GLU A 244 -22.46 -6.60 8.14
C GLU A 244 -21.56 -5.40 7.83
N TYR A 245 -22.15 -4.21 7.71
CA TYR A 245 -21.41 -2.96 7.84
C TYR A 245 -21.04 -2.68 9.32
N ASN A 246 -21.70 -3.38 10.25
CA ASN A 246 -21.42 -3.29 11.67
C ASN A 246 -20.12 -4.05 11.97
N GLY A 247 -19.14 -3.33 12.49
CA GLY A 247 -17.89 -3.94 12.96
C GLY A 247 -16.71 -3.73 12.02
N ILE A 248 -16.30 -2.48 11.79
CA ILE A 248 -14.91 -2.16 12.17
C ILE A 248 -14.75 -2.71 13.57
#